data_AF-A0A6J4NWW9-F1
#
_entry.id   AF-A0A6J4NWW9-F1
#
_cell.length_a   1.000
_cell.length_b   1.000
_cell.length_c   1.000
_cell.angle_alpha   90.00
_cell.angle_beta   90.00
_cell.angle_gamma   90.00
#
_symmetry.space_group_name_H-M   'P 1'
#
loop_
_entity.id
_entity.type
_entity.pdbx_description
1 polymer ?
#
loop_
_entity_poly.entity_id
_entity_poly.type
_entity_poly.pdbx_seq_one_letter_code
_entity_poly.pdbx_strand_id
1 'polypeptide(L)'
;MRFIQIAAIIYMLYGIRQIGFLKFYGVSNFTALVKGQILVLPEPEAQGPVLDTNGKMKAAGPFRASRHPLTFGLFPVFWLMPRMTVNLAAFNLVATVYMFAGSLHEEKRLRAAYGNAYLDYQKSGTGFFLSPISHFFNRSNRRSTVLSRVSTSGYMHSI
;
A
#
# COMPACT_ATOMS: atom_id res chain seq x y z
N MET A 1 24.53 -0.78 7.39
CA MET A 1 24.21 0.19 6.31
C MET A 1 23.65 -0.51 5.07
N ARG A 2 24.46 -1.24 4.28
CA ARG A 2 24.00 -1.86 3.01
C ARG A 2 22.85 -2.88 3.15
N PHE A 3 22.85 -3.68 4.22
CA PHE A 3 21.77 -4.66 4.47
C PHE A 3 20.38 -4.02 4.58
N ILE A 4 20.29 -2.84 5.21
CA ILE A 4 19.01 -2.13 5.37
C ILE A 4 18.53 -1.58 4.02
N GLN A 5 19.45 -1.08 3.19
CA GLN A 5 19.12 -0.62 1.85
C GLN A 5 18.67 -1.77 0.94
N ILE A 6 19.32 -2.93 1.01
CA ILE A 6 18.91 -4.13 0.26
C ILE A 6 17.51 -4.56 0.72
N ALA A 7 17.26 -4.62 2.03
CA ALA A 7 15.94 -4.96 2.57
C ALA A 7 14.86 -3.96 2.10
N ALA A 8 15.19 -2.67 2.07
CA ALA A 8 14.28 -1.63 1.57
C ALA A 8 13.97 -1.79 0.08
N ILE A 9 14.98 -2.10 -0.74
CA ILE A 9 14.79 -2.39 -2.17
C ILE A 9 13.91 -3.63 -2.35
N ILE A 10 14.16 -4.71 -1.61
CA ILE A 10 13.34 -5.93 -1.66
C ILE A 10 11.88 -5.61 -1.28
N TYR A 11 11.68 -4.80 -0.23
CA TYR A 11 10.36 -4.35 0.20
C TYR A 11 9.65 -3.54 -0.90
N MET A 12 10.35 -2.63 -1.57
CA MET A 12 9.80 -1.87 -2.70
C MET A 12 9.45 -2.79 -3.87
N LEU A 13 10.34 -3.70 -4.26
CA LEU A 13 10.11 -4.67 -5.33
C LEU A 13 8.89 -5.55 -5.04
N TYR A 14 8.68 -5.94 -3.78
CA TYR A 14 7.48 -6.66 -3.36
C TYR A 14 6.22 -5.81 -3.53
N GLY A 15 6.30 -4.49 -3.28
CA GLY A 15 5.21 -3.55 -3.52
C GLY A 15 4.89 -3.38 -5.01
N ILE A 16 5.91 -3.22 -5.85
CA ILE A 16 5.76 -3.12 -7.32
C ILE A 16 5.12 -4.40 -7.87
N ARG A 17 5.54 -5.57 -7.41
CA ARG A 17 4.96 -6.86 -7.82
C ARG A 17 3.45 -6.92 -7.52
N GLN A 18 2.99 -6.28 -6.44
CA GLN A 18 1.58 -6.25 -6.06
C GLN A 18 0.75 -5.28 -6.91
N ILE A 19 1.33 -4.17 -7.38
CA ILE A 19 0.70 -3.25 -8.34
C ILE A 19 0.64 -3.88 -9.75
N GLY A 20 1.66 -4.66 -10.10
CA GLY A 20 1.85 -5.28 -11.40
C GLY A 20 2.88 -4.52 -12.23
N PHE A 21 4.02 -5.15 -12.52
CA PHE A 21 5.17 -4.52 -13.17
C PHE A 21 4.79 -3.83 -14.50
N LEU A 22 4.10 -4.54 -15.39
CA LEU A 22 3.73 -4.00 -16.72
C LEU A 22 2.76 -2.81 -16.64
N LYS A 23 1.91 -2.77 -15.62
CA LYS A 23 1.01 -1.63 -15.35
C LYS A 23 1.78 -0.46 -14.77
N PHE A 24 2.71 -0.72 -13.86
CA PHE A 24 3.57 0.32 -13.28
C PHE A 24 4.42 1.05 -14.33
N TYR A 25 4.93 0.32 -15.33
CA TYR A 25 5.69 0.90 -16.45
C TYR A 25 4.81 1.44 -17.59
N GLY A 26 3.48 1.36 -17.50
CA GLY A 26 2.56 1.81 -18.55
C GLY A 26 2.61 1.00 -19.84
N VAL A 27 3.28 -0.17 -19.84
CA VAL A 27 3.38 -1.06 -21.01
C VAL A 27 2.01 -1.60 -21.39
N SER A 28 1.13 -1.82 -20.40
CA SER A 28 -0.26 -2.21 -20.64
C SER A 28 -1.01 -1.19 -21.49
N ASN A 29 -0.89 0.11 -21.18
CA ASN A 29 -1.48 1.18 -22.00
C ASN A 29 -0.85 1.26 -23.39
N PHE A 30 0.49 1.17 -23.46
CA PHE A 30 1.20 1.25 -24.74
C PHE A 30 0.76 0.14 -25.70
N THR A 31 0.69 -1.10 -25.21
CA THR A 31 0.22 -2.23 -26.04
C THR A 31 -1.25 -2.10 -26.42
N ALA A 32 -2.09 -1.54 -25.55
CA ALA A 32 -3.50 -1.26 -25.85
C ALA A 32 -3.65 -0.18 -26.93
N LEU A 33 -2.84 0.87 -26.88
CA LEU A 33 -2.77 1.93 -27.88
C LEU A 33 -2.34 1.37 -29.24
N VAL A 34 -1.26 0.58 -29.28
CA VAL A 34 -0.76 -0.05 -30.52
C VAL A 34 -1.80 -1.01 -31.13
N LYS A 35 -2.63 -1.65 -30.30
CA LYS A 35 -3.71 -2.55 -30.74
C LYS A 35 -5.01 -1.82 -31.11
N GLY A 36 -5.06 -0.49 -31.04
CA GLY A 36 -6.25 0.29 -31.36
C GLY A 36 -7.43 0.05 -30.40
N GLN A 37 -7.17 -0.37 -29.16
CA GLN A 37 -8.22 -0.57 -28.16
C GLN A 37 -8.74 0.77 -27.65
N ILE A 38 -10.03 1.03 -27.87
CA ILE A 38 -10.71 2.29 -27.48
C ILE A 38 -11.10 2.30 -26.00
N LEU A 39 -11.29 1.12 -25.39
CA LEU A 39 -11.59 0.92 -23.96
C LEU A 39 -10.39 0.29 -23.24
N VAL A 40 -9.51 1.13 -22.71
CA VAL A 40 -8.44 0.70 -21.81
C VAL A 40 -9.01 0.68 -20.39
N LEU A 41 -8.93 -0.47 -19.71
CA LEU A 41 -9.31 -0.56 -18.30
C LEU A 41 -8.51 0.48 -17.50
N PRO A 42 -9.17 1.32 -16.67
CA PRO A 42 -8.48 2.38 -15.96
C PRO A 42 -7.37 1.77 -15.11
N GLU A 43 -6.16 2.27 -15.31
CA GLU A 43 -5.03 1.90 -14.45
C GLU A 43 -5.31 2.32 -13.01
N PRO A 44 -4.63 1.71 -12.03
CA PRO A 44 -4.68 2.20 -10.67
C PRO A 44 -4.35 3.70 -10.67
N GLU A 45 -5.25 4.53 -10.16
CA GLU A 45 -5.12 5.99 -10.20
C GLU A 45 -3.83 6.47 -9.51
N ALA A 46 -3.30 5.67 -8.60
CA ALA A 46 -2.08 5.97 -7.87
C ALA A 46 -1.35 4.67 -7.50
N GLN A 47 -0.24 4.78 -6.76
CA GLN A 47 0.48 3.64 -6.18
C GLN A 47 -0.32 3.08 -4.98
N GLY A 48 -1.60 2.80 -5.19
CA GLY A 48 -2.53 2.25 -4.21
C GLY A 48 -2.76 0.75 -4.39
N PRO A 49 -3.32 0.08 -3.37
CA PRO A 49 -3.71 -1.32 -3.48
C PRO A 49 -4.78 -1.49 -4.56
N VAL A 50 -4.64 -2.53 -5.39
CA VAL A 50 -5.58 -2.86 -6.45
C VAL A 50 -6.94 -3.23 -5.83
N LEU A 51 -8.03 -2.81 -6.49
CA LEU A 51 -9.38 -3.24 -6.14
C LEU A 51 -9.54 -4.75 -6.40
N ASP A 52 -10.11 -5.43 -5.42
CA ASP A 52 -10.63 -6.80 -5.53
C ASP A 52 -11.79 -6.86 -6.55
N THR A 53 -12.16 -8.06 -6.99
CA THR A 53 -13.37 -8.32 -7.81
C THR A 53 -14.65 -7.79 -7.16
N ASN A 54 -14.65 -7.62 -5.84
CA ASN A 54 -15.75 -7.04 -5.07
C ASN A 54 -15.66 -5.51 -4.89
N GLY A 55 -14.72 -4.82 -5.57
CA GLY A 55 -14.53 -3.37 -5.45
C GLY A 55 -13.91 -2.93 -4.11
N LYS A 56 -13.30 -3.85 -3.35
CA LYS A 56 -12.65 -3.54 -2.06
C LYS A 56 -11.15 -3.48 -2.19
N MET A 57 -10.50 -2.59 -1.43
CA MET A 57 -9.05 -2.53 -1.36
C MET A 57 -8.51 -3.51 -0.32
N LYS A 58 -7.69 -4.46 -0.76
CA LYS A 58 -7.08 -5.44 0.14
C LYS A 58 -5.76 -4.91 0.71
N ALA A 59 -5.73 -4.67 2.02
CA ALA A 59 -4.49 -4.51 2.75
C ALA A 59 -3.73 -5.85 2.77
N ALA A 60 -2.83 -6.06 1.81
CA ALA A 60 -1.95 -7.22 1.70
C ALA A 60 -0.49 -6.80 1.48
N GLY A 61 0.45 -7.65 1.84
CA GLY A 61 1.88 -7.40 1.59
C GLY A 61 2.39 -6.08 2.20
N PRO A 62 3.21 -5.30 1.47
CA PRO A 62 3.76 -4.01 1.93
C PRO A 62 2.69 -2.98 2.27
N PHE A 63 1.57 -3.02 1.54
CA PHE A 63 0.41 -2.15 1.75
C PHE A 63 -0.30 -2.38 3.09
N ARG A 64 0.02 -3.47 3.81
CA ARG A 64 -0.45 -3.63 5.21
C ARG A 64 0.35 -2.79 6.20
N ALA A 65 1.62 -2.55 5.91
CA ALA A 65 2.53 -1.87 6.82
C ALA A 65 2.56 -0.36 6.58
N SER A 66 2.35 0.06 5.33
CA SER A 66 2.38 1.46 4.90
C SER A 66 1.39 1.66 3.78
N ARG A 67 0.70 2.81 3.75
CA ARG A 67 -0.14 3.19 2.60
C ARG A 67 0.70 3.60 1.39
N HIS A 68 1.94 4.04 1.61
CA HIS A 68 2.88 4.42 0.56
C HIS A 68 4.19 3.61 0.71
N PRO A 69 4.16 2.29 0.45
CA PRO A 69 5.31 1.41 0.69
C PRO A 69 6.53 1.77 -0.18
N LEU A 70 6.31 2.28 -1.40
CA LEU A 70 7.39 2.69 -2.31
C LEU A 70 8.09 3.96 -1.81
N THR A 71 7.31 4.99 -1.47
CA THR A 71 7.80 6.23 -0.85
C THR A 71 8.53 5.93 0.46
N PHE A 72 7.99 5.04 1.28
CA PHE A 72 8.62 4.66 2.55
C PHE A 72 9.96 3.95 2.36
N GLY A 73 10.06 3.02 1.40
CA GLY A 73 11.29 2.28 1.12
C GLY A 73 12.45 3.16 0.63
N LEU A 74 12.16 4.35 0.10
CA LEU A 74 13.16 5.31 -0.34
C LEU A 74 13.85 6.07 0.82
N PHE A 75 13.20 6.23 1.98
CA PHE A 75 13.83 6.90 3.13
C PHE A 75 15.14 6.26 3.59
N PRO A 76 15.23 4.93 3.84
CA PRO A 76 16.51 4.30 4.19
C PRO A 76 17.52 4.35 3.04
N VAL A 77 17.07 4.40 1.77
CA VAL A 77 17.99 4.54 0.64
C VAL A 77 18.68 5.91 0.66
N PHE A 78 17.92 6.98 0.89
CA PHE A 78 18.44 8.36 0.91
C PHE A 78 19.23 8.65 2.18
N TRP A 79 18.68 8.31 3.34
CA TRP A 79 19.25 8.74 4.63
C TRP A 79 20.34 7.81 5.19
N LEU A 80 20.40 6.53 4.78
CA LEU A 80 21.43 5.58 5.26
C LEU A 80 22.58 5.41 4.26
N MET A 81 22.87 6.44 3.47
CA MET A 81 24.03 6.45 2.59
C MET A 81 25.33 6.47 3.42
N PRO A 82 26.33 5.60 3.12
CA PRO A 82 27.56 5.52 3.92
C PRO A 82 28.39 6.80 3.97
N ARG A 83 28.24 7.67 2.97
CA ARG A 83 28.88 8.99 2.91
C ARG A 83 27.79 10.04 2.71
N MET A 84 27.50 10.79 3.76
CA MET A 84 26.54 11.90 3.74
C MET A 84 27.30 13.22 3.68
N THR A 85 27.27 13.90 2.53
CA THR A 85 27.78 15.27 2.41
C THR A 85 26.69 16.27 2.77
N VAL A 86 27.06 17.51 3.08
CA VAL A 86 26.08 18.58 3.38
C VAL A 86 25.13 18.80 2.19
N ASN A 87 25.66 18.81 0.96
CA ASN A 87 24.85 18.95 -0.25
C ASN A 87 23.87 17.79 -0.42
N LEU A 88 24.30 16.56 -0.15
CA LEU A 88 23.43 15.39 -0.22
C LEU A 88 22.38 15.40 0.88
N ALA A 89 22.72 15.83 2.09
CA ALA A 89 21.76 15.99 3.19
C ALA A 89 20.70 17.06 2.86
N ALA A 90 21.11 18.20 2.30
CA ALA A 90 20.19 19.24 1.85
C ALA A 90 19.26 18.72 0.73
N PHE A 91 19.80 18.01 -0.25
CA PHE A 91 19.01 17.35 -1.29
C PHE A 91 18.00 16.36 -0.70
N ASN A 92 18.45 15.48 0.20
CA ASN A 92 17.61 14.48 0.85
C ASN A 92 16.47 15.10 1.65
N LEU A 93 16.70 16.25 2.29
CA LEU A 93 15.69 16.99 3.01
C LEU A 93 14.61 17.52 2.07
N VAL A 94 15.00 18.20 0.98
CA VAL A 94 14.06 18.70 -0.03
C VAL A 94 13.29 17.55 -0.69
N ALA A 95 13.99 16.47 -1.05
CA ALA A 95 13.37 15.28 -1.62
C ALA A 95 12.37 14.62 -0.66
N THR A 96 12.68 14.58 0.64
CA THR A 96 11.77 14.06 1.67
C THR A 96 10.49 14.90 1.76
N VAL A 97 10.60 16.23 1.76
CA VAL A 97 9.44 17.14 1.76
C VAL A 97 8.60 16.95 0.50
N TYR A 98 9.24 16.89 -0.67
CA TYR A 98 8.57 16.65 -1.95
C TYR A 98 7.81 15.32 -1.96
N MET A 99 8.43 14.24 -1.48
CA MET A 99 7.82 12.93 -1.39
C MET A 99 6.62 12.91 -0.44
N PHE A 100 6.71 13.62 0.69
CA PHE A 100 5.58 13.77 1.61
C PHE A 100 4.40 14.49 0.93
N ALA A 101 4.67 15.61 0.25
CA ALA A 101 3.67 16.37 -0.50
C ALA A 101 3.04 15.55 -1.64
N GLY A 102 3.85 14.72 -2.31
CA GLY A 102 3.40 13.77 -3.33
C GLY A 102 2.45 12.72 -2.76
N SER A 103 2.81 12.09 -1.64
CA SER A 103 1.93 11.11 -0.97
C SER A 103 0.60 11.72 -0.48
N LEU A 104 0.59 12.99 -0.07
CA LEU A 104 -0.66 13.69 0.26
C LEU A 104 -1.55 13.92 -0.97
N HIS A 105 -0.96 14.32 -2.10
CA HIS A 105 -1.70 14.44 -3.36
C HIS A 105 -2.24 13.08 -3.82
N GLU A 106 -1.43 12.04 -3.66
CA GLU A 106 -1.80 10.67 -3.96
C GLU A 106 -3.04 10.23 -3.16
N GLU A 107 -3.10 10.50 -1.85
CA GLU A 107 -4.30 10.19 -1.06
C GLU A 107 -5.54 10.92 -1.56
N LYS A 108 -5.42 12.20 -1.93
CA LYS A 108 -6.56 12.97 -2.43
C LYS A 108 -7.11 12.34 -3.72
N ARG A 109 -6.22 11.93 -4.63
CA ARG A 109 -6.59 11.22 -5.86
C ARG A 109 -7.22 9.86 -5.57
N LEU A 110 -6.65 9.08 -4.66
CA LEU A 110 -7.22 7.79 -4.24
C LEU A 110 -8.61 7.93 -3.61
N ARG A 111 -8.83 8.96 -2.79
CA ARG A 111 -10.16 9.28 -2.22
C ARG A 111 -11.16 9.69 -3.31
N ALA A 112 -10.73 10.53 -4.25
CA ALA A 112 -11.58 10.96 -5.36
C ALA A 112 -11.97 9.79 -6.28
N ALA A 113 -11.03 8.89 -6.57
CA ALA A 113 -11.23 7.75 -7.46
C ALA A 113 -12.04 6.62 -6.83
N TYR A 114 -11.79 6.30 -5.55
CA TYR A 114 -12.27 5.06 -4.94
C TYR A 114 -13.19 5.26 -3.73
N GLY A 115 -13.39 6.50 -3.29
CA GLY A 115 -14.35 6.88 -2.25
C GLY A 115 -14.30 5.98 -1.00
N ASN A 116 -15.42 5.33 -0.70
CA ASN A 116 -15.59 4.47 0.48
C ASN A 116 -14.61 3.30 0.52
N ALA A 117 -14.22 2.71 -0.61
CA ALA A 117 -13.29 1.59 -0.63
C ALA A 117 -11.91 1.99 -0.08
N TYR A 118 -11.46 3.20 -0.39
CA TYR A 118 -10.21 3.73 0.16
C TYR A 118 -10.36 4.17 1.62
N LEU A 119 -11.49 4.75 2.01
CA LEU A 119 -11.75 5.08 3.41
C LEU A 119 -11.77 3.85 4.32
N ASP A 120 -12.37 2.75 3.87
CA ASP A 120 -12.36 1.48 4.60
C ASP A 120 -10.95 0.89 4.70
N TYR A 121 -10.14 1.05 3.65
CA TYR A 121 -8.73 0.70 3.68
C TYR A 121 -7.95 1.56 4.70
N GLN A 122 -8.18 2.87 4.78
CA GLN A 122 -7.57 3.72 5.80
C GLN A 122 -7.97 3.30 7.23
N LYS A 123 -9.25 2.95 7.44
CA LYS A 123 -9.77 2.45 8.71
C LYS A 123 -9.26 1.05 9.08
N SER A 124 -8.63 0.34 8.15
CA SER A 124 -8.10 -1.00 8.39
C SER A 124 -6.86 -1.02 9.31
N GLY A 125 -6.36 0.16 9.70
CA GLY A 125 -5.21 0.34 10.58
C GLY A 125 -3.89 0.48 9.84
N THR A 126 -3.92 0.81 8.54
CA THR A 126 -2.73 1.07 7.73
C THR A 126 -2.21 2.49 7.99
N GLY A 127 -0.98 2.59 8.49
CA GLY A 127 -0.32 3.87 8.74
C GLY A 127 -0.01 4.62 7.46
N PHE A 128 0.26 5.93 7.55
CA PHE A 128 0.66 6.73 6.38
C PHE A 128 1.99 6.21 5.79
N PHE A 129 3.04 6.18 6.62
CA PHE A 129 4.33 5.56 6.28
C PHE A 129 4.69 4.37 7.19
N LEU A 130 4.24 4.39 8.44
CA LEU A 130 4.51 3.36 9.43
C LEU A 130 3.20 3.03 10.15
N SER A 131 2.76 1.78 10.08
CA SER A 131 1.70 1.27 10.95
C SER A 131 2.24 1.03 12.37
N PRO A 132 1.44 1.34 13.41
CA PRO A 132 1.72 0.87 14.76
C PRO A 132 1.81 -0.66 14.81
N ILE A 133 2.90 -1.17 15.38
CA ILE A 133 3.17 -2.62 15.53
C ILE A 133 2.02 -3.34 16.26
N SER A 134 1.29 -2.64 17.13
CA SER A 134 0.14 -3.18 17.88
C SER A 134 -0.96 -3.78 16.98
N HIS A 135 -1.11 -3.32 15.73
CA HIS A 135 -2.11 -3.86 14.81
C HIS A 135 -1.74 -5.24 14.23
N PHE A 136 -0.45 -5.61 14.25
CA PHE A 136 -0.04 -6.96 13.85
C PHE A 136 -0.46 -8.01 14.89
N PHE A 137 -0.46 -7.65 16.17
CA PHE A 137 -0.81 -8.57 17.27
C PHE A 137 -2.31 -8.62 17.59
N ASN A 138 -3.04 -7.50 17.42
CA ASN A 138 -4.44 -7.39 17.89
C ASN A 138 -5.49 -8.10 17.00
N ARG A 139 -5.11 -8.74 15.88
CA ARG A 139 -6.06 -9.41 14.96
C ARG A 139 -6.14 -10.93 15.10
N SER A 140 -5.23 -11.55 15.83
CA SER A 140 -5.32 -12.98 16.20
C SER A 140 -6.61 -13.27 16.99
N ASN A 141 -7.04 -12.30 17.83
CA ASN A 141 -8.13 -12.48 18.78
C ASN A 141 -9.55 -12.29 18.20
N ARG A 142 -9.71 -11.99 16.90
CA ARG A 142 -11.05 -11.90 16.25
C ARG A 142 -11.54 -13.22 15.66
N ARG A 143 -10.69 -14.23 15.51
CA ARG A 143 -11.12 -15.56 15.03
C ARG A 143 -11.80 -16.38 16.13
N SER A 144 -11.47 -16.14 17.40
CA SER A 144 -12.05 -16.85 18.55
C SER A 144 -13.47 -16.37 18.88
N THR A 145 -13.80 -15.09 18.68
CA THR A 145 -15.13 -14.54 19.03
C THR A 145 -16.24 -14.91 18.02
N VAL A 146 -15.90 -15.22 16.77
CA VAL A 146 -16.89 -15.64 15.76
C VAL A 146 -17.29 -17.10 15.97
N LEU A 147 -16.36 -17.96 16.41
CA LEU A 147 -16.65 -19.37 16.68
C LEU A 147 -17.48 -19.57 17.96
N SER A 148 -17.42 -18.66 18.94
CA SER A 148 -18.28 -18.73 20.13
C SER A 148 -19.72 -18.24 19.90
N ARG A 149 -19.97 -17.40 18.89
CA ARG A 149 -21.33 -16.95 18.51
C ARG A 149 -22.08 -17.92 17.61
N VAL A 150 -21.38 -18.73 16.81
CA VAL A 150 -22.02 -19.76 15.98
C VAL A 150 -22.40 -20.99 16.82
N SER A 151 -21.66 -21.31 17.88
CA SER A 151 -21.94 -22.46 18.75
C SER A 151 -23.13 -22.25 19.71
N THR A 152 -23.57 -21.02 19.94
CA THR A 152 -24.66 -20.71 20.89
C THR A 152 -26.04 -20.55 20.22
N SER A 153 -26.09 -20.48 18.89
CA SER A 153 -27.36 -20.33 18.14
C SER A 153 -27.97 -21.66 17.67
N GLY A 154 -27.38 -22.81 18.02
CA GLY A 154 -27.81 -24.14 17.58
C GLY A 154 -28.61 -24.96 18.60
N TYR A 155 -28.90 -24.44 19.80
CA TYR A 155 -29.52 -25.20 20.90
C TYR A 155 -30.79 -24.55 21.47
N MET A 156 -31.68 -24.00 20.64
CA MET A 156 -33.03 -23.61 21.09
C MET A 156 -34.11 -23.95 20.05
N HIS A 157 -34.19 -25.20 19.61
CA HIS A 157 -35.41 -25.75 19.00
C HIS A 157 -35.49 -27.27 19.18
N SER A 158 -35.73 -27.69 20.42
CA SER A 158 -36.37 -28.97 20.73
C SER A 158 -36.82 -28.94 22.19
N ILE A 159 -38.11 -28.68 22.40
CA ILE A 159 -39.06 -29.31 23.32
C ILE A 159 -40.44 -28.78 22.91
#